data_AF-A0A961XWW3-F1
#
_entry.id   AF-A0A961XWW3-F1
#
_cell.length_a   1.000
_cell.length_b   1.000
_cell.length_c   1.000
_cell.angle_alpha   90.00
_cell.angle_beta   90.00
_cell.angle_gamma   90.00
#
_symmetry.space_group_name_H-M   'P 1'
#
loop_
_entity.id
_entity.type
_entity.pdbx_description
1 polymer ?
#
loop_
_entity_poly.entity_id
_entity_poly.type
_entity_poly.pdbx_seq_one_letter_code
_entity_poly.pdbx_strand_id
1 'polypeptide(L)'
;MNLVSFTPATSFDMRGSSAGNAEERALMALILRELIQMTAAQWKATRLLLKRMVRDLDRFTHVINRLDAQIGGQIDPEIVRVFGTQIEGRITDRFLGLLEAMRYKRQVPNELKTEMWQILGEMRRALAMASLNSLEPDLIILDEFQRFRDLLLPPDRSPAAELANALFSHDAARVLLLSATPYKPFTGSDEIGEDHYRDFLQTIDFLTNRDELAKRNVRNALEHYRAELVSGRDGIDAAHDVREALLSYMTRSERPQLTGGFRVRSMNVAVPGAADLQEYAQLRQFGDEIGAPVSLEYWKSIPYFANFMDGYKPGERARAQFGTPEGERSQAMLAAVRSISRKSIEQYAPLDAGNGYLRALMSETVGNGWWRLLWVPPSMPYLEPGRVYSRIGDMTKRVIFSAWSGVPTSVSSLISYAADQKIAEASNGYLSENTSIARRSMSDRLSYRTVVGEVGALSTIALFWPHPDLAKRGDPLALARRAGRHVTAGDAERSITTELGDGSPASHVWDALFSWPGAFPSGERVRDLVSAAMDPM
;
A
#
# COMPACT_ATOMS: atom_id res chain seq x y z
N MET A 1 11.50 -10.64 -16.48
CA MET A 1 11.12 -9.45 -15.69
C MET A 1 11.17 -9.82 -14.21
N ASN A 2 12.12 -9.27 -13.45
CA ASN A 2 12.20 -9.44 -12.01
C ASN A 2 11.56 -8.22 -11.33
N LEU A 3 10.39 -8.38 -10.71
CA LEU A 3 9.69 -7.29 -10.03
C LEU A 3 9.96 -7.39 -8.53
N VAL A 4 10.66 -6.40 -7.98
CA VAL A 4 10.90 -6.31 -6.54
C VAL A 4 10.12 -5.13 -5.97
N SER A 5 9.09 -5.44 -5.18
CA SER A 5 8.26 -4.41 -4.52
C SER A 5 8.74 -4.15 -3.10
N PHE A 6 8.92 -2.88 -2.74
CA PHE A 6 9.30 -2.46 -1.39
C PHE A 6 8.24 -1.54 -0.80
N THR A 7 8.00 -1.65 0.51
CA THR A 7 7.20 -0.67 1.27
C THR A 7 8.13 0.34 1.92
N PRO A 8 8.16 1.61 1.47
CA PRO A 8 9.23 2.51 1.89
C PRO A 8 9.32 2.78 3.40
N ALA A 9 8.16 2.85 4.08
CA ALA A 9 8.10 3.02 5.53
C ALA A 9 8.72 1.87 6.35
N THR A 10 8.95 0.70 5.76
CA THR A 10 9.62 -0.41 6.45
C THR A 10 11.00 -0.70 5.88
N SER A 11 11.19 -0.42 4.59
CA SER A 11 12.44 -0.67 3.87
C SER A 11 13.48 0.44 4.08
N PHE A 12 13.03 1.69 4.23
CA PHE A 12 13.92 2.85 4.36
C PHE A 12 13.81 3.55 5.73
N ASP A 13 12.70 3.41 6.45
CA ASP A 13 12.57 4.03 7.78
C ASP A 13 13.26 3.20 8.87
N MET A 14 14.46 3.64 9.25
CA MET A 14 15.24 3.05 10.34
C MET A 14 14.87 3.62 11.72
N ARG A 15 13.90 4.56 11.83
CA ARG A 15 13.56 5.25 13.09
C ARG A 15 12.65 4.44 14.03
N GLY A 16 11.80 3.55 13.51
CA GLY A 16 10.76 2.87 14.31
C GLY A 16 11.20 1.63 15.10
N SER A 17 12.32 1.00 14.75
CA SER A 17 12.89 -0.15 15.48
C SER A 17 14.31 -0.42 14.97
N SER A 18 15.33 -0.06 15.76
CA SER A 18 16.75 -0.22 15.40
C SER A 18 17.21 -1.65 15.11
N ALA A 19 16.37 -2.68 15.28
CA ALA A 19 16.78 -4.08 15.09
C ALA A 19 16.15 -4.84 13.93
N GLY A 20 15.28 -4.23 13.13
CA GLY A 20 14.72 -4.89 11.94
C GLY A 20 13.83 -6.09 12.22
N ASN A 21 13.51 -6.84 11.16
CA ASN A 21 12.72 -8.07 11.26
C ASN A 21 13.60 -9.29 11.60
N ALA A 22 13.00 -10.45 11.88
CA ALA A 22 13.77 -11.63 12.28
C ALA A 22 14.58 -12.26 11.13
N GLU A 23 14.11 -12.16 9.89
CA GLU A 23 14.78 -12.71 8.71
C GLU A 23 16.00 -11.88 8.31
N GLU A 24 15.91 -10.55 8.38
CA GLU A 24 17.02 -9.61 8.18
C GLU A 24 18.16 -9.89 9.17
N ARG A 25 17.82 -10.12 10.45
CA ARG A 25 18.81 -10.50 11.46
C ARG A 25 19.38 -11.90 11.24
N ALA A 26 18.62 -12.80 10.66
CA ALA A 26 19.11 -14.12 10.28
C ALA A 26 20.10 -14.05 9.12
N LEU A 27 19.81 -13.23 8.09
CA LEU A 27 20.71 -12.97 6.97
C LEU A 27 22.02 -12.37 7.46
N MET A 28 21.96 -11.34 8.31
CA MET A 28 23.17 -10.75 8.94
C MET A 28 23.97 -11.80 9.71
N ALA A 29 23.32 -12.71 10.44
CA ALA A 29 24.02 -13.77 11.16
C ALA A 29 24.78 -14.71 10.20
N LEU A 30 24.17 -15.08 9.07
CA LEU A 30 24.82 -15.92 8.06
C LEU A 30 26.02 -15.21 7.42
N ILE A 31 25.88 -13.95 7.01
CA ILE A 31 26.98 -13.15 6.44
C ILE A 31 28.14 -13.00 7.45
N LEU A 32 27.83 -12.64 8.70
CA LEU A 32 28.86 -12.51 9.75
C LEU A 32 29.58 -13.83 10.03
N ARG A 33 28.88 -14.97 9.91
CA ARG A 33 29.48 -16.29 10.09
C ARG A 33 30.51 -16.59 9.00
N GLU A 34 30.25 -16.15 7.77
CA GLU A 34 31.17 -16.28 6.64
C GLU A 34 32.38 -15.35 6.79
N LEU A 35 32.15 -14.09 7.17
CA LEU A 35 33.22 -13.07 7.28
C LEU A 35 34.16 -13.28 8.48
N ILE A 36 33.63 -13.64 9.65
CA ILE A 36 34.39 -13.63 10.93
C ILE A 36 34.97 -15.00 11.28
N GLN A 37 34.65 -16.07 10.52
CA GLN A 37 35.07 -17.45 10.80
C GLN A 37 34.89 -17.84 12.28
N MET A 38 33.66 -17.68 12.77
CA MET A 38 33.35 -17.76 14.20
C MET A 38 33.56 -19.16 14.81
N THR A 39 34.10 -19.20 16.03
CA THR A 39 34.04 -20.40 16.89
C THR A 39 32.60 -20.74 17.28
N ALA A 40 32.34 -21.98 17.74
CA ALA A 40 31.01 -22.39 18.21
C ALA A 40 30.46 -21.50 19.36
N ALA A 41 31.35 -20.99 20.22
CA ALA A 41 30.99 -20.07 21.29
C ALA A 41 30.57 -18.70 20.75
N GLN A 42 31.32 -18.15 19.79
CA GLN A 42 31.00 -16.89 19.12
C GLN A 42 29.72 -16.99 18.29
N TRP A 43 29.47 -18.13 17.64
CA TRP A 43 28.22 -18.35 16.90
C TRP A 43 27.01 -18.33 17.82
N LYS A 44 27.11 -18.99 18.99
CA LYS A 44 26.07 -18.94 20.02
C LYS A 44 25.84 -17.51 20.54
N ALA A 45 26.91 -16.76 20.80
CA ALA A 45 26.84 -15.37 21.24
C ALA A 45 26.18 -14.47 20.18
N THR A 46 26.56 -14.62 18.91
CA THR A 46 25.95 -13.90 17.76
C THR A 46 24.45 -14.12 17.71
N ARG A 47 23.99 -15.37 17.79
CA ARG A 47 22.55 -15.69 17.81
C ARG A 47 21.83 -15.10 19.03
N LEU A 48 22.48 -15.03 20.19
CA LEU A 48 21.91 -14.40 21.40
C LEU A 48 21.76 -12.89 21.24
N LEU A 49 22.76 -12.22 20.67
CA LEU A 49 22.73 -10.78 20.38
C LEU A 49 21.65 -10.45 19.33
N LEU A 50 21.55 -11.25 18.27
CA LEU A 50 20.64 -11.00 17.16
C LEU A 50 19.20 -11.49 17.36
N LYS A 51 18.84 -12.20 18.45
CA LYS A 51 17.44 -12.69 18.61
C LYS A 51 16.41 -11.58 18.90
N ARG A 52 16.79 -10.54 19.64
CA ARG A 52 15.95 -9.46 20.21
C ARG A 52 14.53 -9.89 20.63
N MET A 53 13.53 -9.62 19.79
CA MET A 53 12.09 -9.83 20.07
C MET A 53 11.63 -11.29 19.91
N VAL A 54 12.50 -12.16 19.39
CA VAL A 54 12.23 -13.60 19.34
C VAL A 54 12.37 -14.16 20.76
N ARG A 55 11.28 -14.75 21.26
CA ARG A 55 11.13 -15.23 22.65
C ARG A 55 12.31 -16.09 23.08
N ASP A 56 12.63 -17.11 22.30
CA ASP A 56 13.68 -18.08 22.61
C ASP A 56 14.74 -18.15 21.49
N LEU A 57 15.90 -18.71 21.84
CA LEU A 57 17.03 -18.84 20.92
C LEU A 57 16.76 -19.87 19.82
N ASP A 58 15.98 -20.91 20.13
CA ASP A 58 15.72 -22.04 19.23
C ASP A 58 14.88 -21.61 18.03
N ARG A 59 13.82 -20.82 18.26
CA ARG A 59 13.01 -20.17 17.22
C ARG A 59 13.87 -19.29 16.32
N PHE A 60 14.80 -18.51 16.88
CA PHE A 60 15.64 -17.64 16.05
C PHE A 60 16.59 -18.46 15.17
N THR A 61 17.15 -19.56 15.68
CA THR A 61 17.90 -20.50 14.83
C THR A 61 17.06 -21.25 13.83
N HIS A 62 15.79 -21.53 14.13
CA HIS A 62 14.88 -22.07 13.13
C HIS A 62 14.69 -21.07 11.98
N VAL A 63 14.57 -19.77 12.27
CA VAL A 63 14.53 -18.71 11.25
C VAL A 63 15.82 -18.70 10.42
N ILE A 64 17.00 -18.79 11.06
CA ILE A 64 18.30 -18.87 10.37
C ILE A 64 18.38 -20.08 9.46
N ASN A 65 18.12 -21.29 9.98
CA ASN A 65 18.25 -22.52 9.21
C ASN A 65 17.23 -22.59 8.06
N ARG A 66 16.02 -22.06 8.28
CA ARG A 66 15.00 -21.97 7.22
C ARG A 66 15.46 -21.02 6.12
N LEU A 67 16.03 -19.87 6.47
CA LEU A 67 16.57 -18.92 5.50
C LEU A 67 17.75 -19.51 4.74
N ASP A 68 18.69 -20.14 5.44
CA ASP A 68 19.87 -20.83 4.87
C ASP A 68 19.44 -21.90 3.85
N ALA A 69 18.41 -22.69 4.18
CA ALA A 69 17.83 -23.66 3.26
C ALA A 69 17.13 -23.02 2.06
N GLN A 70 16.46 -21.88 2.24
CA GLN A 70 15.78 -21.15 1.16
C GLN A 70 16.76 -20.55 0.15
N ILE A 71 17.92 -20.09 0.61
CA ILE A 71 18.98 -19.52 -0.25
C ILE A 71 19.97 -20.58 -0.75
N GLY A 72 19.76 -21.86 -0.45
CA GLY A 72 20.65 -22.95 -0.89
C GLY A 72 22.05 -22.92 -0.25
N GLY A 73 22.20 -22.25 0.90
CA GLY A 73 23.48 -22.09 1.59
C GLY A 73 24.48 -21.17 0.90
N GLN A 74 24.06 -20.41 -0.12
CA GLN A 74 24.90 -19.43 -0.80
C GLN A 74 24.25 -18.05 -0.74
N ILE A 75 24.99 -17.10 -0.19
CA ILE A 75 24.64 -15.68 -0.23
C ILE A 75 25.35 -15.09 -1.44
N ASP A 76 24.72 -14.12 -2.11
CA ASP A 76 25.35 -13.37 -3.19
C ASP A 76 26.75 -12.86 -2.73
N PRO A 77 27.83 -13.32 -3.38
CA PRO A 77 29.19 -12.93 -3.00
C PRO A 77 29.42 -11.42 -3.03
N GLU A 78 28.72 -10.69 -3.89
CA GLU A 78 28.83 -9.24 -3.99
C GLU A 78 28.20 -8.57 -2.76
N ILE A 79 27.06 -9.08 -2.28
CA ILE A 79 26.44 -8.60 -1.03
C ILE A 79 27.39 -8.86 0.15
N VAL A 80 27.98 -10.06 0.25
CA VAL A 80 28.94 -10.40 1.31
C VAL A 80 30.16 -9.49 1.26
N ARG A 81 30.72 -9.25 0.07
CA ARG A 81 31.89 -8.40 -0.16
C ARG A 81 31.61 -6.95 0.21
N VAL A 82 30.55 -6.35 -0.33
CA VAL A 82 30.19 -4.95 -0.08
C VAL A 82 29.82 -4.74 1.39
N PHE A 83 29.03 -5.64 1.98
CA PHE A 83 28.70 -5.59 3.41
C PHE A 83 29.98 -5.66 4.26
N GLY A 84 30.86 -6.63 3.96
CA GLY A 84 32.12 -6.82 4.67
C GLY A 84 33.00 -5.57 4.65
N THR A 85 33.20 -4.97 3.47
CA THR A 85 33.94 -3.71 3.33
C THR A 85 33.31 -2.56 4.11
N GLN A 86 31.98 -2.46 4.17
CA GLN A 86 31.31 -1.38 4.91
C GLN A 86 31.39 -1.52 6.43
N ILE A 87 31.44 -2.75 6.96
CA ILE A 87 31.55 -2.99 8.40
C ILE A 87 32.99 -3.12 8.90
N GLU A 88 33.96 -3.20 7.99
CA GLU A 88 35.38 -3.37 8.30
C GLU A 88 35.91 -2.25 9.22
N GLY A 89 36.81 -2.62 10.14
CA GLY A 89 37.31 -1.72 11.18
C GLY A 89 36.30 -1.54 12.31
N ARG A 90 35.83 -0.30 12.52
CA ARG A 90 35.13 0.11 13.76
C ARG A 90 33.91 -0.76 14.10
N ILE A 91 33.06 -1.11 13.13
CA ILE A 91 31.84 -1.87 13.40
C ILE A 91 32.19 -3.31 13.79
N THR A 92 33.08 -3.94 13.03
CA THR A 92 33.58 -5.29 13.32
C THR A 92 34.30 -5.34 14.67
N ASP A 93 35.17 -4.40 15.00
CA ASP A 93 35.91 -4.37 16.27
C ASP A 93 34.96 -4.26 17.48
N ARG A 94 33.97 -3.36 17.39
CA ARG A 94 32.94 -3.22 18.43
C ARG A 94 32.12 -4.49 18.58
N PHE A 95 31.77 -5.13 17.47
CA PHE A 95 31.01 -6.38 17.49
C PHE A 95 31.82 -7.54 18.10
N LEU A 96 33.10 -7.66 17.76
CA LEU A 96 34.02 -8.61 18.38
C LEU A 96 34.13 -8.37 19.89
N GLY A 97 34.24 -7.11 20.33
CA GLY A 97 34.21 -6.74 21.75
C GLY A 97 32.91 -7.17 22.46
N LEU A 98 31.75 -7.09 21.79
CA LEU A 98 30.50 -7.64 22.32
C LEU A 98 30.52 -9.18 22.42
N LEU A 99 31.12 -9.88 21.46
CA LEU A 99 31.26 -11.34 21.52
C LEU A 99 32.14 -11.76 22.71
N GLU A 100 33.20 -11.01 22.99
CA GLU A 100 34.05 -11.21 24.17
C GLU A 100 33.29 -10.93 25.48
N ALA A 101 32.54 -9.83 25.56
CA ALA A 101 31.74 -9.49 26.74
C ALA A 101 30.60 -10.50 26.99
N MET A 102 30.14 -11.18 25.94
CA MET A 102 29.16 -12.27 26.01
C MET A 102 29.76 -13.62 26.41
N ARG A 103 31.08 -13.73 26.56
CA ARG A 103 31.75 -14.97 26.95
C ARG A 103 31.20 -15.47 28.30
N TYR A 104 30.76 -16.73 28.33
CA TYR A 104 30.10 -17.38 29.47
C TYR A 104 28.73 -16.83 29.88
N LYS A 105 28.15 -15.87 29.15
CA LYS A 105 26.81 -15.34 29.42
C LYS A 105 25.74 -16.19 28.70
N ARG A 106 24.58 -16.35 29.36
CA ARG A 106 23.42 -17.06 28.78
C ARG A 106 22.36 -16.12 28.21
N GLN A 107 22.41 -14.83 28.56
CA GLN A 107 21.50 -13.79 28.13
C GLN A 107 22.29 -12.49 27.93
N VAL A 108 21.78 -11.60 27.08
CA VAL A 108 22.37 -10.28 26.81
C VAL A 108 22.16 -9.38 28.05
N PRO A 109 23.22 -8.95 28.75
CA PRO A 109 23.13 -8.02 29.86
C PRO A 109 22.52 -6.69 29.43
N ASN A 110 21.86 -5.98 30.35
CA ASN A 110 21.20 -4.71 30.03
C ASN A 110 22.20 -3.65 29.55
N GLU A 111 23.42 -3.68 30.06
CA GLU A 111 24.50 -2.74 29.78
C GLU A 111 25.01 -2.86 28.34
N LEU A 112 24.92 -4.07 27.75
CA LEU A 112 25.34 -4.32 26.37
C LEU A 112 24.25 -4.03 25.34
N LYS A 113 22.99 -3.83 25.77
CA LYS A 113 21.86 -3.67 24.85
C LYS A 113 21.98 -2.41 23.99
N THR A 114 22.38 -1.30 24.59
CA THR A 114 22.51 -0.01 23.88
C THR A 114 23.56 -0.10 22.78
N GLU A 115 24.74 -0.63 23.12
CA GLU A 115 25.84 -0.83 22.16
C GLU A 115 25.45 -1.78 21.03
N MET A 116 24.84 -2.92 21.38
CA MET A 116 24.30 -3.87 20.41
C MET A 116 23.27 -3.22 19.47
N TRP A 117 22.40 -2.32 19.96
CA TRP A 117 21.41 -1.65 19.12
C TRP A 117 22.04 -0.67 18.14
N GLN A 118 23.12 0.02 18.53
CA GLN A 118 23.85 0.90 17.64
C GLN A 118 24.55 0.11 16.54
N ILE A 119 25.31 -0.92 16.91
CA ILE A 119 25.99 -1.82 15.96
C ILE A 119 24.99 -2.46 15.01
N LEU A 120 23.85 -2.93 15.52
CA LEU A 120 22.82 -3.52 14.69
C LEU A 120 22.20 -2.52 13.71
N GLY A 121 21.99 -1.26 14.13
CA GLY A 121 21.55 -0.20 13.23
C GLY A 121 22.57 0.08 12.12
N GLU A 122 23.86 0.14 12.48
CA GLU A 122 24.97 0.34 11.54
C GLU A 122 25.11 -0.83 10.54
N MET A 123 25.06 -2.08 11.03
CA MET A 123 25.08 -3.28 10.18
C MET A 123 23.86 -3.36 9.26
N ARG A 124 22.66 -3.03 9.76
CA ARG A 124 21.44 -3.03 8.92
C ARG A 124 21.55 -2.02 7.78
N ARG A 125 22.09 -0.84 8.05
CA ARG A 125 22.36 0.16 7.01
C ARG A 125 23.37 -0.36 5.99
N ALA A 126 24.45 -0.99 6.45
CA ALA A 126 25.45 -1.58 5.56
C ALA A 126 24.87 -2.68 4.67
N LEU A 127 24.02 -3.54 5.25
CA LEU A 127 23.35 -4.60 4.50
C LEU A 127 22.36 -4.04 3.48
N ALA A 128 21.60 -3.01 3.84
CA ALA A 128 20.69 -2.35 2.92
C ALA A 128 21.43 -1.74 1.71
N MET A 129 22.56 -1.07 1.94
CA MET A 129 23.41 -0.55 0.86
C MET A 129 24.01 -1.67 -0.01
N ALA A 130 24.47 -2.76 0.60
CA ALA A 130 25.02 -3.91 -0.13
C ALA A 130 23.97 -4.58 -1.02
N SER A 131 22.77 -4.82 -0.48
CA SER A 131 21.65 -5.36 -1.25
C SER A 131 21.23 -4.44 -2.39
N LEU A 132 21.30 -3.12 -2.18
CA LEU A 132 20.92 -2.13 -3.17
C LEU A 132 21.86 -2.08 -4.37
N ASN A 133 23.16 -2.29 -4.14
CA ASN A 133 24.15 -2.34 -5.20
C ASN A 133 23.99 -3.58 -6.09
N SER A 134 23.50 -4.70 -5.53
CA SER A 134 23.25 -5.95 -6.26
C SER A 134 21.93 -5.93 -7.08
N LEU A 135 21.00 -5.02 -6.77
CA LEU A 135 19.65 -4.99 -7.38
C LEU A 135 19.61 -4.60 -8.87
N GLU A 136 20.70 -4.10 -9.46
CA GLU A 136 20.86 -3.64 -10.86
C GLU A 136 19.54 -3.31 -11.61
N PRO A 137 18.76 -2.31 -11.15
CA PRO A 137 17.42 -2.09 -11.69
C PRO A 137 17.44 -1.30 -13.00
N ASP A 138 16.66 -1.73 -14.00
CA ASP A 138 16.43 -0.94 -15.22
C ASP A 138 15.40 0.20 -15.01
N LEU A 139 14.42 -0.03 -14.14
CA LEU A 139 13.30 0.89 -13.88
C LEU A 139 12.87 0.85 -12.41
N ILE A 140 12.78 2.03 -11.80
CA ILE A 140 12.33 2.24 -10.43
C ILE A 140 11.03 3.04 -10.48
N ILE A 141 9.96 2.50 -9.90
CA ILE A 141 8.65 3.17 -9.85
C ILE A 141 8.33 3.52 -8.40
N LEU A 142 8.08 4.79 -8.14
CA LEU A 142 7.58 5.27 -6.85
C LEU A 142 6.13 5.67 -7.01
N ASP A 143 5.22 4.79 -6.58
CA ASP A 143 3.81 5.11 -6.47
C ASP A 143 3.50 5.83 -5.17
N GLU A 144 2.55 6.76 -5.21
CA GLU A 144 2.13 7.59 -4.08
C GLU A 144 3.33 8.27 -3.36
N PHE A 145 4.33 8.73 -4.12
CA PHE A 145 5.60 9.24 -3.59
C PHE A 145 5.44 10.37 -2.58
N GLN A 146 4.33 11.11 -2.64
CA GLN A 146 4.01 12.19 -1.69
C GLN A 146 3.87 11.69 -0.24
N ARG A 147 3.68 10.37 -0.02
CA ARG A 147 3.71 9.75 1.32
C ARG A 147 5.13 9.59 1.86
N PHE A 148 6.14 9.66 0.99
CA PHE A 148 7.53 9.35 1.29
C PHE A 148 8.48 10.45 0.78
N ARG A 149 8.12 11.71 1.02
CA ARG A 149 8.90 12.88 0.58
C ARG A 149 10.34 12.87 1.09
N ASP A 150 10.56 12.30 2.26
CA ASP A 150 11.89 12.16 2.86
C ASP A 150 12.88 11.40 1.95
N LEU A 151 12.40 10.53 1.05
CA LEU A 151 13.24 9.79 0.10
C LEU A 151 13.79 10.68 -1.02
N LEU A 152 13.09 11.76 -1.35
CA LEU A 152 13.51 12.70 -2.40
C LEU A 152 14.48 13.77 -1.88
N LEU A 153 14.65 13.84 -0.55
CA LEU A 153 15.58 14.77 0.06
C LEU A 153 17.03 14.46 -0.34
N PRO A 154 17.94 15.44 -0.21
CA PRO A 154 19.37 15.21 -0.29
C PRO A 154 19.84 14.08 0.66
N PRO A 155 20.85 13.28 0.26
CA PRO A 155 21.26 12.07 0.99
C PRO A 155 21.76 12.35 2.42
N ASP A 156 22.24 13.56 2.70
CA ASP A 156 22.70 14.00 4.02
C ASP A 156 21.57 14.27 5.02
N ARG A 157 20.30 14.31 4.56
CA ARG A 157 19.15 14.67 5.40
C ARG A 157 18.63 13.53 6.27
N SER A 158 18.73 12.28 5.80
CA SER A 158 18.31 11.11 6.57
C SER A 158 18.89 9.82 6.00
N PRO A 159 19.00 8.75 6.82
CA PRO A 159 19.37 7.42 6.32
C PRO A 159 18.44 6.88 5.23
N ALA A 160 17.15 7.24 5.30
CA ALA A 160 16.16 6.87 4.29
C ALA A 160 16.44 7.58 2.95
N ALA A 161 16.76 8.87 3.00
CA ALA A 161 17.13 9.66 1.84
C ALA A 161 18.41 9.12 1.19
N GLU A 162 19.41 8.77 1.96
CA GLU A 162 20.66 8.19 1.47
C GLU A 162 20.43 6.87 0.71
N LEU A 163 19.72 5.93 1.32
CA LEU A 163 19.38 4.66 0.68
C LEU A 163 18.56 4.86 -0.59
N ALA A 164 17.57 5.76 -0.56
CA ALA A 164 16.77 6.07 -1.74
C ALA A 164 17.60 6.71 -2.85
N ASN A 165 18.49 7.66 -2.53
CA ASN A 165 19.38 8.27 -3.51
C ASN A 165 20.35 7.25 -4.11
N ALA A 166 20.89 6.33 -3.31
CA ALA A 166 21.72 5.25 -3.81
C ALA A 166 20.96 4.35 -4.80
N LEU A 167 19.65 4.15 -4.57
CA LEU A 167 18.78 3.39 -5.49
C LEU A 167 18.59 4.16 -6.81
N PHE A 168 18.31 5.46 -6.72
CA PHE A 168 18.05 6.31 -7.89
C PHE A 168 19.29 6.65 -8.70
N SER A 169 20.48 6.55 -8.12
CA SER A 169 21.75 6.91 -8.76
C SER A 169 22.38 5.75 -9.53
N HIS A 170 21.70 4.61 -9.67
CA HIS A 170 22.13 3.55 -10.57
C HIS A 170 22.11 4.05 -12.01
N ASP A 171 23.26 4.08 -12.68
CA ASP A 171 23.46 4.73 -13.98
C ASP A 171 22.53 4.18 -15.09
N ALA A 172 22.16 2.91 -15.01
CA ALA A 172 21.24 2.28 -15.95
C ALA A 172 19.76 2.50 -15.63
N ALA A 173 19.43 2.91 -14.40
CA ALA A 173 18.06 2.93 -13.91
C ALA A 173 17.28 4.17 -14.36
N ARG A 174 16.05 3.97 -14.82
CA ARG A 174 15.08 5.05 -15.01
C ARG A 174 14.20 5.19 -13.77
N VAL A 175 13.89 6.42 -13.35
CA VAL A 175 13.02 6.67 -12.19
C VAL A 175 11.69 7.27 -12.67
N LEU A 176 10.57 6.64 -12.28
CA LEU A 176 9.21 7.10 -12.56
C LEU A 176 8.48 7.39 -11.25
N LEU A 177 8.10 8.65 -11.04
CA LEU A 177 7.27 9.06 -9.90
C LEU A 177 5.79 9.13 -10.32
N LEU A 178 4.93 8.43 -9.57
CA LEU A 178 3.48 8.43 -9.78
C LEU A 178 2.80 9.02 -8.55
N SER A 179 1.86 9.94 -8.78
CA SER A 179 1.04 10.52 -7.72
C SER A 179 -0.23 11.13 -8.28
N ALA A 180 -1.34 10.98 -7.55
CA ALA A 180 -2.55 11.75 -7.82
C ALA A 180 -2.42 13.22 -7.38
N THR A 181 -1.63 13.49 -6.33
CA THR A 181 -1.43 14.82 -5.74
C THR A 181 0.02 14.91 -5.24
N PRO A 182 0.98 15.38 -6.07
CA PRO A 182 2.41 15.33 -5.75
C PRO A 182 2.80 16.19 -4.54
N TYR A 183 1.96 17.16 -4.19
CA TYR A 183 2.08 18.02 -3.02
C TYR A 183 0.71 18.19 -2.37
N LYS A 184 0.69 18.57 -1.10
CA LYS A 184 -0.55 18.91 -0.41
C LYS A 184 -0.99 20.30 -0.91
N PRO A 185 -2.22 20.50 -1.41
CA PRO A 185 -2.62 21.76 -2.03
C PRO A 185 -3.01 22.86 -1.02
N PHE A 186 -3.27 22.52 0.25
CA PHE A 186 -3.74 23.48 1.26
C PHE A 186 -3.34 23.06 2.68
N THR A 187 -2.61 23.93 3.39
CA THR A 187 -2.28 23.78 4.81
C THR A 187 -3.27 24.61 5.61
N GLY A 188 -3.94 23.98 6.57
CA GLY A 188 -4.72 24.74 7.56
C GLY A 188 -3.81 25.57 8.46
N SER A 189 -4.34 26.65 9.05
CA SER A 189 -3.62 27.45 10.05
C SER A 189 -3.12 26.64 11.26
N ASP A 190 -3.72 25.47 11.48
CA ASP A 190 -3.43 24.58 12.61
C ASP A 190 -2.30 23.57 12.29
N GLU A 191 -1.87 23.48 11.03
CA GLU A 191 -0.76 22.60 10.58
C GLU A 191 0.56 23.38 10.57
N ILE A 192 0.99 23.79 11.77
CA ILE A 192 2.24 24.53 11.98
C ILE A 192 3.44 23.64 11.61
N GLY A 193 4.10 23.95 10.49
CA GLY A 193 5.36 23.32 10.07
C GLY A 193 5.35 22.69 8.68
N GLU A 194 4.19 22.61 8.02
CA GLU A 194 4.09 22.13 6.64
C GLU A 194 4.04 23.31 5.65
N ASP A 195 5.02 23.38 4.74
CA ASP A 195 5.09 24.39 3.68
C ASP A 195 4.98 23.69 2.32
N HIS A 196 3.76 23.66 1.79
CA HIS A 196 3.46 22.98 0.54
C HIS A 196 4.24 23.50 -0.67
N TYR A 197 4.58 24.79 -0.65
CA TYR A 197 5.38 25.39 -1.70
C TYR A 197 6.82 24.88 -1.62
N ARG A 198 7.38 24.79 -0.41
CA ARG A 198 8.68 24.17 -0.17
C ARG A 198 8.70 22.70 -0.59
N ASP A 199 7.68 21.92 -0.24
CA ASP A 199 7.57 20.50 -0.59
C ASP A 199 7.54 20.30 -2.11
N PHE A 200 6.78 21.15 -2.81
CA PHE A 200 6.73 21.12 -4.27
C PHE A 200 8.09 21.42 -4.89
N LEU A 201 8.77 22.46 -4.41
CA LEU A 201 10.10 22.83 -4.91
C LEU A 201 11.18 21.78 -4.58
N GLN A 202 11.03 21.02 -3.50
CA GLN A 202 11.89 19.86 -3.23
C GLN A 202 11.65 18.72 -4.23
N THR A 203 10.39 18.52 -4.64
CA THR A 203 10.08 17.54 -5.70
C THR A 203 10.68 17.98 -7.04
N ILE A 204 10.60 19.27 -7.37
CA ILE A 204 11.25 19.82 -8.57
C ILE A 204 12.77 19.68 -8.47
N ASP A 205 13.37 19.98 -7.33
CA ASP A 205 14.81 19.80 -7.10
C ASP A 205 15.27 18.37 -7.39
N PHE A 206 14.47 17.37 -7.01
CA PHE A 206 14.73 15.98 -7.36
C PHE A 206 14.58 15.73 -8.87
N LEU A 207 13.46 16.15 -9.48
CA LEU A 207 13.16 15.91 -10.89
C LEU A 207 14.14 16.60 -11.86
N THR A 208 14.72 17.74 -11.45
CA THR A 208 15.74 18.44 -12.23
C THR A 208 17.14 17.87 -12.01
N ASN A 209 17.27 16.73 -11.33
CA ASN A 209 18.55 16.17 -10.88
C ASN A 209 19.40 17.21 -10.13
N ARG A 210 18.75 18.04 -9.31
CA ARG A 210 19.35 19.12 -8.51
C ARG A 210 20.04 20.19 -9.36
N ASP A 211 19.61 20.35 -10.61
CA ASP A 211 19.97 21.51 -11.43
C ASP A 211 19.30 22.77 -10.86
N GLU A 212 20.13 23.61 -10.24
CA GLU A 212 19.72 24.87 -9.62
C GLU A 212 19.17 25.88 -10.63
N LEU A 213 19.63 25.89 -11.88
CA LEU A 213 19.08 26.78 -12.91
C LEU A 213 17.67 26.35 -13.29
N ALA A 214 17.48 25.05 -13.57
CA ALA A 214 16.17 24.50 -13.90
C ALA A 214 15.14 24.74 -12.79
N LYS A 215 15.52 24.48 -11.54
CA LYS A 215 14.69 24.73 -10.35
C LYS A 215 14.35 26.21 -10.18
N ARG A 216 15.32 27.12 -10.41
CA ARG A 216 15.08 28.57 -10.38
C ARG A 216 14.11 29.00 -11.48
N ASN A 217 14.20 28.44 -12.68
CA ASN A 217 13.27 28.76 -13.76
C ASN A 217 11.82 28.43 -13.38
N VAL A 218 11.59 27.23 -12.83
CA VAL A 218 10.26 26.82 -12.33
C VAL A 218 9.78 27.74 -11.21
N ARG A 219 10.65 28.04 -10.22
CA ARG A 219 10.34 28.97 -9.12
C ARG A 219 9.93 30.35 -9.63
N ASN A 220 10.71 30.93 -10.53
CA ASN A 220 10.48 32.27 -11.04
C ASN A 220 9.16 32.34 -11.83
N ALA A 221 8.83 31.32 -12.62
CA ALA A 221 7.56 31.24 -13.33
C ALA A 221 6.37 31.23 -12.35
N LEU A 222 6.45 30.45 -11.27
CA LEU A 222 5.41 30.40 -10.23
C LEU A 222 5.27 31.73 -9.49
N GLU A 223 6.38 32.38 -9.15
CA GLU A 223 6.39 33.68 -8.49
C GLU A 223 5.80 34.77 -9.39
N HIS A 224 6.12 34.74 -10.69
CA HIS A 224 5.51 35.63 -11.68
C HIS A 224 4.00 35.41 -11.80
N TYR A 225 3.56 34.16 -11.96
CA TYR A 225 2.14 33.82 -12.01
C TYR A 225 1.39 34.28 -10.75
N ARG A 226 1.97 34.07 -9.57
CA ARG A 226 1.40 34.58 -8.31
C ARG A 226 1.30 36.10 -8.29
N ALA A 227 2.32 36.81 -8.78
CA ALA A 227 2.32 38.27 -8.80
C ALA A 227 1.24 38.84 -9.73
N GLU A 228 1.01 38.22 -10.90
CA GLU A 228 -0.08 38.57 -11.82
C GLU A 228 -1.45 38.44 -11.15
N LEU A 229 -1.71 37.30 -10.51
CA LEU A 229 -2.98 37.03 -9.82
C LEU A 229 -3.23 38.00 -8.65
N VAL A 230 -2.23 38.24 -7.81
CA VAL A 230 -2.34 39.17 -6.67
C VAL A 230 -2.55 40.62 -7.15
N SER A 231 -2.00 40.97 -8.31
CA SER A 231 -2.17 42.30 -8.91
C SER A 231 -3.50 42.46 -9.66
N GLY A 232 -4.35 41.43 -9.71
CA GLY A 232 -5.63 41.45 -10.42
C GLY A 232 -5.53 41.45 -11.95
N ARG A 233 -4.38 41.05 -12.51
CA ARG A 233 -4.17 40.88 -13.96
C ARG A 233 -4.62 39.49 -14.41
N ASP A 234 -4.86 39.33 -15.71
CA ASP A 234 -5.12 38.02 -16.30
C ASP A 234 -3.82 37.22 -16.35
N GLY A 235 -3.75 36.13 -15.57
CA GLY A 235 -2.55 35.33 -15.38
C GLY A 235 -2.33 34.24 -16.44
N ILE A 236 -3.06 34.27 -17.57
CA ILE A 236 -3.02 33.21 -18.58
C ILE A 236 -1.62 32.98 -19.16
N ASP A 237 -0.92 34.04 -19.57
CA ASP A 237 0.43 33.92 -20.15
C ASP A 237 1.42 33.37 -19.10
N ALA A 238 1.39 33.92 -17.88
CA ALA A 238 2.22 33.42 -16.79
C ALA A 238 1.89 31.97 -16.39
N ALA A 239 0.62 31.54 -16.51
CA ALA A 239 0.23 30.15 -16.32
C ALA A 239 0.78 29.24 -17.44
N HIS A 240 0.85 29.74 -18.68
CA HIS A 240 1.48 29.04 -19.78
C HIS A 240 2.98 28.86 -19.54
N ASP A 241 3.67 29.88 -19.04
CA ASP A 241 5.10 29.80 -18.71
C ASP A 241 5.38 28.77 -17.60
N VAL A 242 4.54 28.75 -16.55
CA VAL A 242 4.60 27.70 -15.52
C VAL A 242 4.41 26.32 -16.14
N ARG A 243 3.44 26.16 -17.05
CA ARG A 243 3.18 24.89 -17.72
C ARG A 243 4.40 24.43 -18.53
N GLU A 244 4.97 25.27 -19.38
CA GLU A 244 6.13 24.91 -20.19
C GLU A 244 7.34 24.55 -19.33
N ALA A 245 7.59 25.30 -18.26
CA ALA A 245 8.66 25.00 -17.32
C ALA A 245 8.49 23.64 -16.63
N LEU A 246 7.25 23.24 -16.33
CA LEU A 246 6.94 21.97 -15.66
C LEU A 246 6.88 20.77 -16.61
N LEU A 247 6.42 20.94 -17.86
CA LEU A 247 6.21 19.84 -18.81
C LEU A 247 7.49 19.08 -19.19
N SER A 248 8.66 19.67 -18.96
CA SER A 248 9.95 19.00 -19.13
C SER A 248 10.21 17.91 -18.08
N TYR A 249 9.52 17.96 -16.94
CA TYR A 249 9.79 17.11 -15.77
C TYR A 249 8.58 16.31 -15.31
N MET A 250 7.37 16.78 -15.61
CA MET A 250 6.14 16.14 -15.18
C MET A 250 5.08 16.18 -16.26
N THR A 251 4.26 15.13 -16.30
CA THR A 251 3.08 15.07 -17.17
C THR A 251 1.85 14.83 -16.31
N ARG A 252 0.71 15.33 -16.77
CA ARG A 252 -0.58 15.10 -16.12
C ARG A 252 -1.55 14.51 -17.12
N SER A 253 -2.03 13.31 -16.83
CA SER A 253 -3.17 12.73 -17.54
C SER A 253 -4.46 13.32 -16.97
N GLU A 254 -4.95 14.42 -17.56
CA GLU A 254 -6.24 14.98 -17.19
C GLU A 254 -7.38 14.24 -17.86
N ARG A 255 -8.45 13.98 -17.11
CA ARG A 255 -9.73 13.60 -17.71
C ARG A 255 -10.40 14.88 -18.23
N PRO A 256 -11.10 14.83 -19.38
CA PRO A 256 -11.89 15.96 -19.84
C PRO A 256 -12.80 16.45 -18.72
N GLN A 257 -12.89 17.77 -18.54
CA GLN A 257 -13.84 18.34 -17.59
C GLN A 257 -15.26 18.07 -18.09
N LEU A 258 -15.94 17.11 -17.47
CA LEU A 258 -17.35 16.87 -17.73
C LEU A 258 -18.15 17.96 -16.99
N THR A 259 -18.96 18.73 -17.73
CA THR A 259 -19.93 19.67 -17.16
C THR A 259 -20.84 18.94 -16.16
N GLY A 260 -20.89 19.43 -14.91
CA GLY A 260 -21.69 18.80 -13.84
C GLY A 260 -21.02 17.65 -13.08
N GLY A 261 -19.68 17.63 -13.01
CA GLY A 261 -18.88 16.55 -12.40
C GLY A 261 -19.20 16.20 -10.93
N PHE A 262 -19.84 17.10 -10.18
CA PHE A 262 -20.33 16.83 -8.83
C PHE A 262 -21.81 17.19 -8.71
N ARG A 263 -22.58 16.28 -8.10
CA ARG A 263 -23.98 16.52 -7.75
C ARG A 263 -24.16 16.28 -6.25
N VAL A 264 -24.61 17.30 -5.53
CA VAL A 264 -25.05 17.13 -4.14
C VAL A 264 -26.33 16.32 -4.16
N ARG A 265 -26.34 15.21 -3.43
CA ARG A 265 -27.50 14.32 -3.32
C ARG A 265 -27.91 14.22 -1.86
N SER A 266 -29.13 14.63 -1.56
CA SER A 266 -29.77 14.32 -0.29
C SER A 266 -30.21 12.85 -0.31
N MET A 267 -29.76 12.07 0.68
CA MET A 267 -30.25 10.70 0.85
C MET A 267 -31.62 10.74 1.52
N ASN A 268 -32.51 9.84 1.10
CA ASN A 268 -33.79 9.67 1.77
C ASN A 268 -33.57 8.86 3.05
N VAL A 269 -33.54 9.55 4.19
CA VAL A 269 -33.27 8.95 5.50
C VAL A 269 -34.58 8.74 6.23
N ALA A 270 -34.88 7.48 6.59
CA ALA A 270 -36.06 7.15 7.37
C ALA A 270 -35.97 7.74 8.79
N VAL A 271 -37.13 8.02 9.38
CA VAL A 271 -37.24 8.45 10.78
C VAL A 271 -36.66 7.36 11.70
N PRO A 272 -35.85 7.71 12.71
CA PRO A 272 -35.29 6.74 13.65
C PRO A 272 -36.37 5.90 14.35
N GLY A 273 -36.12 4.60 14.49
CA GLY A 273 -37.02 3.70 15.21
C GLY A 273 -36.87 3.79 16.74
N ALA A 274 -37.75 3.11 17.47
CA ALA A 274 -37.71 3.10 18.94
C ALA A 274 -36.35 2.62 19.50
N ALA A 275 -35.78 1.56 18.91
CA ALA A 275 -34.47 1.03 19.30
C ALA A 275 -33.32 2.04 19.08
N ASP A 276 -33.43 2.89 18.05
CA ASP A 276 -32.43 3.92 17.75
C ASP A 276 -32.47 5.05 18.79
N LEU A 277 -33.69 5.46 19.20
CA LEU A 277 -33.89 6.46 20.24
C LEU A 277 -33.47 5.93 21.63
N GLN A 278 -33.74 4.66 21.91
CA GLN A 278 -33.33 4.02 23.16
C GLN A 278 -31.80 3.96 23.26
N GLU A 279 -31.10 3.59 22.19
CA GLU A 279 -29.63 3.60 22.15
C GLU A 279 -29.08 5.01 22.40
N TYR A 280 -29.65 6.04 21.76
CA TYR A 280 -29.24 7.42 21.99
C TYR A 280 -29.44 7.84 23.46
N ALA A 281 -30.56 7.46 24.08
CA ALA A 281 -30.82 7.73 25.49
C ALA A 281 -29.80 7.05 26.41
N GLN A 282 -29.44 5.80 26.13
CA GLN A 282 -28.41 5.07 26.89
C GLN A 282 -27.02 5.70 26.74
N LEU A 283 -26.65 6.09 25.51
CA LEU A 283 -25.38 6.80 25.24
C LEU A 283 -25.29 8.14 25.96
N ARG A 284 -26.42 8.88 26.03
CA ARG A 284 -26.54 10.12 26.80
C ARG A 284 -26.29 9.89 28.29
N GLN A 285 -27.00 8.93 28.88
CA GLN A 285 -26.86 8.58 30.30
C GLN A 285 -25.43 8.15 30.63
N PHE A 286 -24.82 7.34 29.77
CA PHE A 286 -23.42 6.95 29.89
C PHE A 286 -22.48 8.17 29.87
N GLY A 287 -22.67 9.08 28.91
CA GLY A 287 -21.88 10.30 28.80
C GLY A 287 -21.99 11.22 30.01
N ASP A 288 -23.20 11.35 30.56
CA ASP A 288 -23.46 12.15 31.77
C ASP A 288 -22.77 11.53 33.00
N GLU A 289 -22.83 10.20 33.15
CA GLU A 289 -22.18 9.47 34.26
C GLU A 289 -20.66 9.67 34.29
N ILE A 290 -19.99 9.63 33.14
CA ILE A 290 -18.53 9.83 33.05
C ILE A 290 -18.15 11.33 32.99
N GLY A 291 -19.13 12.23 33.05
CA GLY A 291 -18.95 13.68 32.94
C GLY A 291 -18.42 14.13 31.57
N ALA A 292 -18.67 13.36 30.52
CA ALA A 292 -18.33 13.67 29.13
C ALA A 292 -19.57 13.43 28.24
N PRO A 293 -20.47 14.44 28.12
CA PRO A 293 -21.74 14.28 27.42
C PRO A 293 -21.57 13.87 25.95
N VAL A 294 -22.36 12.90 25.50
CA VAL A 294 -22.41 12.46 24.11
C VAL A 294 -23.41 13.33 23.33
N SER A 295 -22.94 14.05 22.31
CA SER A 295 -23.78 14.93 21.52
C SER A 295 -24.71 14.16 20.57
N LEU A 296 -25.81 14.79 20.14
CA LEU A 296 -26.66 14.24 19.09
C LEU A 296 -25.90 14.07 17.77
N GLU A 297 -24.98 14.98 17.46
CA GLU A 297 -24.21 14.94 16.22
C GLU A 297 -23.22 13.76 16.18
N TYR A 298 -22.68 13.34 17.32
CA TYR A 298 -21.89 12.10 17.40
C TYR A 298 -22.72 10.88 17.03
N TRP A 299 -23.90 10.73 17.62
CA TRP A 299 -24.78 9.60 17.34
C TRP A 299 -25.29 9.58 15.88
N LYS A 300 -25.63 10.75 15.33
CA LYS A 300 -26.05 10.87 13.92
C LYS A 300 -24.94 10.52 12.93
N SER A 301 -23.70 10.94 13.24
CA SER A 301 -22.60 10.87 12.29
C SER A 301 -21.79 9.58 12.41
N ILE A 302 -21.65 9.03 13.62
CA ILE A 302 -20.82 7.88 13.93
C ILE A 302 -21.73 6.74 14.41
N PRO A 303 -22.25 5.89 13.49
CA PRO A 303 -22.95 4.68 13.85
C PRO A 303 -22.12 3.84 14.83
N TYR A 304 -22.77 3.22 15.83
CA TYR A 304 -22.07 2.48 16.90
C TYR A 304 -21.01 3.32 17.62
N PHE A 305 -21.34 4.56 18.00
CA PHE A 305 -20.40 5.49 18.62
C PHE A 305 -19.61 4.87 19.80
N ALA A 306 -20.24 4.05 20.65
CA ALA A 306 -19.55 3.34 21.74
C ALA A 306 -18.38 2.45 21.27
N ASN A 307 -18.48 1.85 20.08
CA ASN A 307 -17.40 1.07 19.47
C ASN A 307 -16.31 1.94 18.82
N PHE A 308 -16.65 3.16 18.40
CA PHE A 308 -15.79 4.05 17.60
C PHE A 308 -15.46 5.39 18.28
N MET A 309 -15.65 5.50 19.59
CA MET A 309 -15.37 6.72 20.38
C MET A 309 -13.89 6.90 20.72
N ASP A 310 -12.99 6.17 20.05
CA ASP A 310 -11.55 6.35 20.24
C ASP A 310 -11.10 7.74 19.78
N GLY A 311 -10.26 8.39 20.58
CA GLY A 311 -9.86 9.79 20.37
C GLY A 311 -10.93 10.83 20.70
N TYR A 312 -12.07 10.42 21.29
CA TYR A 312 -13.08 11.34 21.81
C TYR A 312 -13.07 11.33 23.35
N LYS A 313 -13.39 12.49 23.96
CA LYS A 313 -13.46 12.67 25.42
C LYS A 313 -14.24 11.57 26.17
N PRO A 314 -15.42 11.10 25.68
CA PRO A 314 -16.12 9.98 26.33
C PRO A 314 -15.27 8.69 26.39
N GLY A 315 -14.58 8.34 25.30
CA GLY A 315 -13.72 7.16 25.25
C GLY A 315 -12.50 7.27 26.15
N GLU A 316 -11.86 8.45 26.19
CA GLU A 316 -10.74 8.74 27.08
C GLU A 316 -11.12 8.61 28.56
N ARG A 317 -12.26 9.21 28.94
CA ARG A 317 -12.76 9.15 30.31
C ARG A 317 -13.20 7.76 30.73
N ALA A 318 -13.87 7.03 29.85
CA ALA A 318 -14.24 5.64 30.10
C ALA A 318 -13.00 4.80 30.43
N ARG A 319 -11.93 4.89 29.60
CA ARG A 319 -10.68 4.16 29.86
C ARG A 319 -9.99 4.55 31.16
N ALA A 320 -10.09 5.81 31.57
CA ALA A 320 -9.48 6.29 32.81
C ALA A 320 -10.20 5.79 34.07
N GLN A 321 -11.51 5.56 34.00
CA GLN A 321 -12.33 5.13 35.15
C GLN A 321 -12.55 3.61 35.20
N PHE A 322 -12.41 2.91 34.07
CA PHE A 322 -12.69 1.49 34.01
C PHE A 322 -11.69 0.66 34.83
N GLY A 323 -12.22 -0.25 35.65
CA GLY A 323 -11.45 -1.09 36.56
C GLY A 323 -11.31 -0.51 37.97
N THR A 324 -11.93 0.64 38.24
CA THR A 324 -12.06 1.21 39.59
C THR A 324 -13.50 1.07 40.10
N PRO A 325 -13.74 1.12 41.42
CA PRO A 325 -15.10 1.09 42.00
C PRO A 325 -16.00 2.21 41.47
N GLU A 326 -15.44 3.40 41.21
CA GLU A 326 -16.17 4.56 40.68
C GLU A 326 -16.61 4.36 39.22
N GLY A 327 -15.92 3.49 38.47
CA GLY A 327 -16.22 3.18 37.07
C GLY A 327 -17.19 2.01 36.86
N GLU A 328 -17.55 1.24 37.88
CA GLU A 328 -18.41 0.04 37.72
C GLU A 328 -19.79 0.40 37.12
N ARG A 329 -20.36 1.52 37.54
CA ARG A 329 -21.65 1.99 37.05
C ARG A 329 -21.59 2.40 35.58
N SER A 330 -20.57 3.17 35.18
CA SER A 330 -20.40 3.59 33.79
C SER A 330 -20.04 2.41 32.88
N GLN A 331 -19.33 1.40 33.38
CA GLN A 331 -19.12 0.12 32.67
C GLN A 331 -20.43 -0.61 32.41
N ALA A 332 -21.29 -0.75 33.42
CA ALA A 332 -22.59 -1.40 33.28
C ALA A 332 -23.49 -0.64 32.29
N MET A 333 -23.46 0.70 32.32
CA MET A 333 -24.18 1.54 31.35
C MET A 333 -23.66 1.33 29.93
N LEU A 334 -22.33 1.33 29.73
CA LEU A 334 -21.74 1.09 28.41
C LEU A 334 -22.05 -0.31 27.88
N ALA A 335 -22.06 -1.32 28.75
CA ALA A 335 -22.42 -2.70 28.39
C ALA A 335 -23.88 -2.83 27.94
N ALA A 336 -24.76 -1.93 28.40
CA ALA A 336 -26.17 -1.88 27.98
C ALA A 336 -26.40 -1.13 26.66
N VAL A 337 -25.40 -0.37 26.18
CA VAL A 337 -25.46 0.30 24.87
C VAL A 337 -25.31 -0.75 23.76
N ARG A 338 -25.98 -0.51 22.62
CA ARG A 338 -25.82 -1.33 21.41
C ARG A 338 -24.34 -1.42 21.03
N SER A 339 -23.83 -2.63 20.94
CA SER A 339 -22.43 -2.89 20.63
C SER A 339 -22.25 -3.99 19.59
N ILE A 340 -21.13 -3.94 18.89
CA ILE A 340 -20.75 -4.96 17.92
C ILE A 340 -20.12 -6.15 18.65
N SER A 341 -20.74 -7.32 18.53
CA SER A 341 -20.20 -8.57 19.06
C SER A 341 -19.18 -9.19 18.10
N ARG A 342 -17.97 -9.46 18.61
CA ARG A 342 -16.91 -10.15 17.84
C ARG A 342 -17.40 -11.49 17.28
N LYS A 343 -18.09 -12.29 18.09
CA LYS A 343 -18.61 -13.60 17.67
C LYS A 343 -19.60 -13.46 16.51
N SER A 344 -20.46 -12.44 16.55
CA SER A 344 -21.42 -12.17 15.48
C SER A 344 -20.71 -11.82 14.17
N ILE A 345 -19.69 -10.96 14.24
CA ILE A 345 -18.88 -10.59 13.07
C ILE A 345 -18.15 -11.80 12.48
N GLU A 346 -17.53 -12.62 13.34
CA GLU A 346 -16.80 -13.83 12.94
C GLU A 346 -17.70 -14.86 12.24
N GLN A 347 -19.02 -14.82 12.48
CA GLN A 347 -20.01 -15.74 11.89
C GLN A 347 -20.80 -15.13 10.73
N TYR A 348 -20.40 -13.95 10.22
CA TYR A 348 -21.17 -13.18 9.22
C TYR A 348 -22.63 -12.93 9.63
N ALA A 349 -22.94 -12.88 10.93
CA ALA A 349 -24.31 -12.71 11.42
C ALA A 349 -24.87 -11.32 11.06
N PRO A 350 -26.15 -11.19 10.68
CA PRO A 350 -26.79 -9.92 10.34
C PRO A 350 -26.51 -8.83 11.39
N LEU A 351 -26.09 -7.66 10.93
CA LEU A 351 -25.82 -6.50 11.77
C LEU A 351 -26.70 -5.34 11.31
N ASP A 352 -27.48 -4.77 12.22
CA ASP A 352 -28.21 -3.53 11.93
C ASP A 352 -27.22 -2.37 11.70
N ALA A 353 -27.57 -1.40 10.86
CA ALA A 353 -26.68 -0.30 10.52
C ALA A 353 -26.52 0.75 11.65
N GLY A 354 -27.29 0.66 12.74
CA GLY A 354 -27.17 1.53 13.91
C GLY A 354 -27.87 2.88 13.77
N ASN A 355 -27.99 3.43 12.56
CA ASN A 355 -28.75 4.67 12.33
C ASN A 355 -29.33 4.79 10.91
N GLY A 356 -30.24 5.73 10.71
CA GLY A 356 -30.94 5.93 9.43
C GLY A 356 -30.02 6.33 8.26
N TYR A 357 -28.98 7.13 8.52
CA TYR A 357 -28.03 7.55 7.48
C TYR A 357 -27.27 6.37 6.90
N LEU A 358 -26.77 5.47 7.74
CA LEU A 358 -26.06 4.29 7.29
C LEU A 358 -26.99 3.29 6.61
N ARG A 359 -28.24 3.11 7.10
CA ARG A 359 -29.25 2.28 6.40
C ARG A 359 -29.51 2.78 4.98
N ALA A 360 -29.70 4.09 4.82
CA ALA A 360 -29.90 4.69 3.50
C ALA A 360 -28.68 4.47 2.58
N LEU A 361 -27.48 4.71 3.10
CA LEU A 361 -26.24 4.50 2.34
C LEU A 361 -26.03 3.04 1.94
N MET A 362 -26.24 2.09 2.85
CA MET A 362 -26.15 0.66 2.57
C MET A 362 -27.18 0.20 1.54
N SER A 363 -28.43 0.67 1.66
CA SER A 363 -29.51 0.36 0.70
C SER A 363 -29.13 0.80 -0.72
N GLU A 364 -28.60 2.02 -0.87
CA GLU A 364 -28.26 2.54 -2.19
C GLU A 364 -26.92 2.02 -2.76
N THR A 365 -26.13 1.28 -1.97
CA THR A 365 -24.82 0.76 -2.37
C THR A 365 -24.79 -0.77 -2.36
N VAL A 366 -24.53 -1.39 -1.20
CA VAL A 366 -24.51 -2.85 -1.03
C VAL A 366 -25.84 -3.47 -1.42
N GLY A 367 -26.96 -2.85 -1.05
CA GLY A 367 -28.32 -3.28 -1.42
C GLY A 367 -28.57 -3.30 -2.93
N ASN A 368 -27.90 -2.40 -3.68
CA ASN A 368 -27.93 -2.35 -5.15
C ASN A 368 -26.89 -3.26 -5.81
N GLY A 369 -26.25 -4.17 -5.06
CA GLY A 369 -25.33 -5.16 -5.60
C GLY A 369 -23.93 -4.63 -5.92
N TRP A 370 -23.56 -3.44 -5.44
CA TRP A 370 -22.25 -2.83 -5.73
C TRP A 370 -21.08 -3.69 -5.22
N TRP A 371 -21.29 -4.52 -4.19
CA TRP A 371 -20.31 -5.47 -3.65
C TRP A 371 -19.85 -6.53 -4.67
N ARG A 372 -20.58 -6.72 -5.78
CA ARG A 372 -20.21 -7.65 -6.86
C ARG A 372 -19.19 -7.07 -7.84
N LEU A 373 -18.94 -5.76 -7.76
CA LEU A 373 -18.07 -5.05 -8.68
C LEU A 373 -16.62 -5.11 -8.19
N LEU A 374 -15.75 -5.69 -9.01
CA LEU A 374 -14.30 -5.52 -8.81
C LEU A 374 -13.86 -4.09 -9.16
N TRP A 375 -14.48 -3.49 -10.17
CA TRP A 375 -14.19 -2.14 -10.66
C TRP A 375 -15.46 -1.34 -10.88
N VAL A 376 -15.38 -0.01 -10.71
CA VAL A 376 -16.46 0.92 -11.07
C VAL A 376 -16.69 0.89 -12.59
N PRO A 377 -17.95 0.98 -13.09
CA PRO A 377 -18.22 1.11 -14.52
C PRO A 377 -17.45 2.29 -15.13
N PRO A 378 -16.94 2.16 -16.35
CA PRO A 378 -16.28 3.26 -17.05
C PRO A 378 -17.28 4.40 -17.30
N SER A 379 -16.88 5.65 -17.00
CA SER A 379 -17.70 6.83 -17.26
C SER A 379 -17.79 7.18 -18.76
N MET A 380 -16.81 6.71 -19.55
CA MET A 380 -16.75 6.84 -21.01
C MET A 380 -16.40 5.48 -21.61
N PRO A 381 -17.37 4.53 -21.67
CA PRO A 381 -17.13 3.21 -22.24
C PRO A 381 -16.86 3.29 -23.73
N TYR A 382 -15.78 2.66 -24.21
CA TYR A 382 -15.59 2.40 -25.65
C TYR A 382 -16.36 1.15 -26.10
N LEU A 383 -16.44 0.16 -25.21
CA LEU A 383 -17.23 -1.05 -25.38
C LEU A 383 -18.54 -0.96 -24.61
N GLU A 384 -19.60 -1.52 -25.16
CA GLU A 384 -20.86 -1.67 -24.43
C GLU A 384 -20.63 -2.48 -23.13
N PRO A 385 -20.97 -1.93 -21.95
CA PRO A 385 -20.74 -2.62 -20.69
C PRO A 385 -21.44 -3.98 -20.66
N GLY A 386 -20.70 -5.03 -20.33
CA GLY A 386 -21.23 -6.39 -20.26
C GLY A 386 -22.26 -6.59 -19.14
N ARG A 387 -22.80 -7.81 -19.06
CA ARG A 387 -23.93 -8.16 -18.17
C ARG A 387 -23.73 -7.85 -16.68
N VAL A 388 -22.49 -7.84 -16.21
CA VAL A 388 -22.17 -7.49 -14.81
C VAL A 388 -22.46 -6.02 -14.55
N TYR A 389 -22.02 -5.15 -15.45
CA TYR A 389 -22.23 -3.71 -15.37
C TYR A 389 -23.66 -3.32 -15.76
N SER A 390 -24.24 -3.96 -16.78
CA SER A 390 -25.58 -3.60 -17.27
C SER A 390 -26.71 -3.82 -16.23
N ARG A 391 -26.46 -4.63 -15.20
CA ARG A 391 -27.41 -4.90 -14.10
C ARG A 391 -27.29 -3.92 -12.94
N ILE A 392 -26.23 -3.13 -12.91
CA ILE A 392 -25.92 -2.17 -11.87
C ILE A 392 -26.16 -0.82 -12.53
N GLY A 393 -27.23 -0.12 -12.13
CA GLY A 393 -27.72 1.10 -12.79
C GLY A 393 -26.72 2.27 -12.74
N ASP A 394 -27.19 3.48 -12.39
CA ASP A 394 -26.34 4.68 -12.35
C ASP A 394 -25.36 4.68 -11.16
N MET A 395 -24.43 3.73 -11.14
CA MET A 395 -23.35 3.69 -10.16
C MET A 395 -22.39 4.84 -10.43
N THR A 396 -22.12 5.63 -9.40
CA THR A 396 -21.07 6.64 -9.43
C THR A 396 -20.32 6.68 -8.10
N LYS A 397 -19.09 7.18 -8.14
CA LYS A 397 -18.28 7.39 -6.94
C LYS A 397 -19.00 8.39 -6.02
N ARG A 398 -19.01 8.10 -4.73
CA ARG A 398 -19.59 8.99 -3.70
C ARG A 398 -18.48 9.47 -2.80
N VAL A 399 -18.43 10.77 -2.55
CA VAL A 399 -17.53 11.37 -1.56
C VAL A 399 -18.37 11.79 -0.37
N ILE A 400 -18.02 11.30 0.81
CA ILE A 400 -18.74 11.58 2.06
C ILE A 400 -17.84 12.48 2.89
N PHE A 401 -18.34 13.67 3.23
CA PHE A 401 -17.66 14.62 4.10
C PHE A 401 -18.24 14.55 5.51
N SER A 402 -17.37 14.69 6.50
CA SER A 402 -17.75 14.73 7.91
C SER A 402 -16.79 15.65 8.67
N ALA A 403 -17.32 16.36 9.67
CA ALA A 403 -16.53 17.13 10.63
C ALA A 403 -15.90 16.27 11.73
N TRP A 404 -16.18 14.96 11.74
CA TRP A 404 -15.85 14.06 12.83
C TRP A 404 -14.91 12.94 12.39
N SER A 405 -13.76 12.81 13.05
CA SER A 405 -12.69 11.84 12.76
C SER A 405 -13.10 10.37 12.92
N GLY A 406 -14.11 10.06 13.74
CA GLY A 406 -14.62 8.69 13.92
C GLY A 406 -15.49 8.17 12.77
N VAL A 407 -15.99 9.04 11.90
CA VAL A 407 -16.93 8.68 10.82
C VAL A 407 -16.30 7.79 9.76
N PRO A 408 -15.11 8.10 9.19
CA PRO A 408 -14.48 7.23 8.22
C PRO A 408 -14.34 5.78 8.71
N THR A 409 -13.85 5.58 9.94
CA THR A 409 -13.65 4.24 10.52
C THR A 409 -14.98 3.51 10.73
N SER A 410 -15.98 4.17 11.33
CA SER A 410 -17.30 3.56 11.57
C SER A 410 -18.00 3.17 10.26
N VAL A 411 -18.15 4.14 9.35
CA VAL A 411 -18.88 3.93 8.07
C VAL A 411 -18.17 2.90 7.20
N SER A 412 -16.84 2.99 7.04
CA SER A 412 -16.09 2.04 6.20
C SER A 412 -16.14 0.63 6.76
N SER A 413 -15.96 0.45 8.07
CA SER A 413 -15.99 -0.88 8.71
C SER A 413 -17.35 -1.54 8.55
N LEU A 414 -18.43 -0.80 8.81
CA LEU A 414 -19.79 -1.35 8.76
C LEU A 414 -20.25 -1.65 7.34
N ILE A 415 -19.93 -0.79 6.36
CA ILE A 415 -20.25 -1.05 4.94
C ILE A 415 -19.42 -2.22 4.40
N SER A 416 -18.12 -2.28 4.75
CA SER A 416 -17.27 -3.40 4.34
C SER A 416 -17.79 -4.72 4.90
N TYR A 417 -18.19 -4.73 6.17
CA TYR A 417 -18.81 -5.90 6.77
C TYR A 417 -20.12 -6.28 6.05
N ALA A 418 -20.99 -5.32 5.73
CA ALA A 418 -22.21 -5.60 4.98
C ALA A 418 -21.93 -6.19 3.57
N ALA A 419 -20.86 -5.74 2.91
CA ALA A 419 -20.40 -6.33 1.65
C ALA A 419 -19.84 -7.74 1.86
N ASP A 420 -19.01 -7.95 2.87
CA ASP A 420 -18.43 -9.26 3.24
C ASP A 420 -19.54 -10.29 3.53
N GLN A 421 -20.61 -9.89 4.22
CA GLN A 421 -21.77 -10.75 4.45
C GLN A 421 -22.41 -11.21 3.14
N LYS A 422 -22.60 -10.30 2.17
CA LYS A 422 -23.16 -10.64 0.87
C LYS A 422 -22.23 -11.53 0.04
N ILE A 423 -20.92 -11.32 0.15
CA ILE A 423 -19.92 -12.18 -0.48
C ILE A 423 -19.95 -13.58 0.17
N ALA A 424 -20.02 -13.68 1.49
CA ALA A 424 -20.11 -14.94 2.21
C ALA A 424 -21.39 -15.71 1.86
N GLU A 425 -22.55 -15.04 1.84
CA GLU A 425 -23.83 -15.60 1.38
C GLU A 425 -23.71 -16.15 -0.05
N ALA A 426 -23.07 -15.42 -0.96
CA ALA A 426 -22.89 -15.82 -2.36
C ALA A 426 -21.77 -16.85 -2.58
N SER A 427 -20.98 -17.15 -1.54
CA SER A 427 -19.87 -18.10 -1.61
C SER A 427 -20.32 -19.56 -1.49
N ASN A 428 -21.61 -19.84 -1.30
CA ASN A 428 -22.13 -21.21 -1.15
C ASN A 428 -21.36 -22.06 -0.11
N GLY A 429 -20.92 -21.44 0.99
CA GLY A 429 -20.24 -22.11 2.09
C GLY A 429 -18.70 -22.13 2.02
N TYR A 430 -18.09 -21.56 0.97
CA TYR A 430 -16.63 -21.40 0.92
C TYR A 430 -16.10 -20.41 1.97
N LEU A 431 -16.88 -19.39 2.32
CA LEU A 431 -16.60 -18.47 3.41
C LEU A 431 -17.47 -18.81 4.62
N SER A 432 -16.94 -19.64 5.51
CA SER A 432 -17.63 -20.07 6.73
C SER A 432 -17.40 -19.15 7.93
N GLU A 433 -16.24 -18.49 8.00
CA GLU A 433 -15.90 -17.58 9.09
C GLU A 433 -15.21 -16.31 8.59
N ASN A 434 -15.42 -15.22 9.32
CA ASN A 434 -14.87 -13.90 9.01
C ASN A 434 -13.56 -13.63 9.78
N THR A 435 -12.60 -14.55 9.69
CA THR A 435 -11.30 -14.43 10.36
C THR A 435 -10.17 -14.19 9.37
N SER A 436 -9.07 -13.60 9.85
CA SER A 436 -7.88 -13.42 9.02
C SER A 436 -7.21 -14.75 8.60
N ILE A 437 -7.51 -15.85 9.29
CA ILE A 437 -6.98 -17.18 8.98
C ILE A 437 -7.80 -17.82 7.86
N ALA A 438 -9.13 -17.84 7.98
CA ALA A 438 -10.00 -18.37 6.94
C ALA A 438 -9.92 -17.57 5.64
N ARG A 439 -9.77 -16.24 5.71
CA ARG A 439 -9.54 -15.45 4.48
C ARG A 439 -8.21 -15.80 3.82
N ARG A 440 -7.17 -16.15 4.59
CA ARG A 440 -5.85 -16.57 4.07
C ARG A 440 -5.82 -18.00 3.53
N SER A 441 -6.71 -18.88 3.98
CA SER A 441 -6.82 -20.23 3.44
C SER A 441 -7.49 -20.25 2.06
N MET A 442 -8.11 -19.14 1.65
CA MET A 442 -8.63 -18.98 0.29
C MET A 442 -7.49 -18.94 -0.72
N SER A 443 -7.67 -19.63 -1.84
CA SER A 443 -6.74 -19.51 -2.95
C SER A 443 -6.92 -18.16 -3.63
N ASP A 444 -5.81 -17.41 -3.70
CA ASP A 444 -5.73 -16.20 -4.51
C ASP A 444 -5.96 -16.56 -5.98
N ARG A 445 -7.09 -16.11 -6.54
CA ARG A 445 -7.49 -16.41 -7.93
C ARG A 445 -6.58 -15.78 -8.98
N LEU A 446 -5.85 -14.72 -8.61
CA LEU A 446 -4.92 -14.00 -9.48
C LEU A 446 -3.51 -14.03 -8.87
N SER A 447 -3.05 -15.22 -8.46
CA SER A 447 -1.67 -15.40 -7.96
C SER A 447 -0.74 -16.00 -9.01
N TYR A 448 0.48 -15.49 -9.05
CA TYR A 448 1.58 -16.05 -9.83
C TYR A 448 2.30 -17.10 -8.98
N ARG A 449 1.76 -18.33 -8.98
CA ARG A 449 2.43 -19.45 -8.29
C ARG A 449 3.47 -20.05 -9.22
N THR A 450 4.73 -19.86 -8.88
CA THR A 450 5.87 -20.53 -9.50
C THR A 450 6.39 -21.60 -8.56
N VAL A 451 6.52 -22.83 -9.04
CA VAL A 451 7.25 -23.90 -8.35
C VAL A 451 8.58 -24.05 -9.07
N VAL A 452 9.68 -24.24 -8.34
CA VAL A 452 11.01 -24.43 -8.94
C VAL A 452 10.96 -25.61 -9.93
N GLY A 453 11.31 -25.36 -11.19
CA GLY A 453 11.25 -26.34 -12.28
C GLY A 453 9.88 -26.51 -12.97
N GLU A 454 8.84 -25.79 -12.54
CA GLU A 454 7.53 -25.79 -13.21
C GLU A 454 7.06 -24.37 -13.58
N VAL A 455 6.64 -24.21 -14.84
CA VAL A 455 6.07 -22.96 -15.33
C VAL A 455 4.58 -22.92 -15.00
N GLY A 456 4.27 -22.40 -13.81
CA GLY A 456 2.90 -22.25 -13.32
C GLY A 456 2.26 -20.90 -13.69
N ALA A 457 0.92 -20.85 -13.60
CA ALA A 457 0.12 -19.62 -13.66
C ALA A 457 0.23 -18.77 -14.96
N LEU A 458 0.69 -19.33 -16.08
CA LEU A 458 0.79 -18.61 -17.37
C LEU A 458 -0.53 -18.03 -17.87
N SER A 459 -1.66 -18.72 -17.63
CA SER A 459 -2.99 -18.16 -17.91
C SER A 459 -3.29 -16.89 -17.11
N THR A 460 -2.81 -16.81 -15.86
CA THR A 460 -2.97 -15.62 -15.02
C THR A 460 -2.04 -14.51 -15.52
N ILE A 461 -0.78 -14.83 -15.84
CA ILE A 461 0.19 -13.87 -16.40
C ILE A 461 -0.35 -13.29 -17.71
N ALA A 462 -0.92 -14.12 -18.58
CA ALA A 462 -1.51 -13.71 -19.84
C ALA A 462 -2.57 -12.59 -19.71
N LEU A 463 -3.29 -12.50 -18.58
CA LEU A 463 -4.27 -11.43 -18.33
C LEU A 463 -3.63 -10.05 -18.09
N PHE A 464 -2.38 -10.03 -17.64
CA PHE A 464 -1.66 -8.81 -17.25
C PHE A 464 -0.44 -8.52 -18.12
N TRP A 465 -0.07 -9.46 -19.00
CA TRP A 465 1.08 -9.29 -19.87
C TRP A 465 0.82 -8.21 -20.92
N PRO A 466 1.68 -7.17 -21.01
CA PRO A 466 1.50 -6.15 -22.01
C PRO A 466 1.80 -6.74 -23.39
N HIS A 467 0.87 -6.55 -24.32
CA HIS A 467 1.08 -6.90 -25.72
C HIS A 467 0.82 -5.69 -26.62
N PRO A 468 1.78 -4.78 -26.80
CA PRO A 468 1.57 -3.50 -27.48
C PRO A 468 0.99 -3.63 -28.89
N ASP A 469 1.43 -4.63 -29.66
CA ASP A 469 0.95 -4.80 -31.05
C ASP A 469 -0.50 -5.31 -31.12
N LEU A 470 -0.86 -6.31 -30.31
CA LEU A 470 -2.27 -6.73 -30.17
C LEU A 470 -3.13 -5.63 -29.58
N ALA A 471 -2.62 -4.88 -28.59
CA ALA A 471 -3.34 -3.77 -27.98
C ALA A 471 -3.64 -2.64 -28.97
N LYS A 472 -2.71 -2.32 -29.89
CA LYS A 472 -2.92 -1.34 -30.97
C LYS A 472 -3.96 -1.82 -31.99
N ARG A 473 -3.92 -3.10 -32.38
CA ARG A 473 -4.88 -3.70 -33.33
C ARG A 473 -6.28 -3.80 -32.72
N GLY A 474 -6.34 -4.21 -31.47
CA GLY A 474 -7.58 -4.38 -30.70
C GLY A 474 -8.04 -3.15 -29.94
N ASP A 475 -7.54 -1.95 -30.25
CA ASP A 475 -7.86 -0.72 -29.52
C ASP A 475 -9.38 -0.46 -29.54
N PRO A 476 -10.07 -0.56 -28.39
CA PRO A 476 -11.51 -0.33 -28.32
C PRO A 476 -11.91 1.09 -28.74
N LEU A 477 -11.05 2.09 -28.53
CA LEU A 477 -11.32 3.47 -28.94
C LEU A 477 -11.31 3.61 -30.46
N ALA A 478 -10.32 3.01 -31.13
CA ALA A 478 -10.25 3.01 -32.59
C ALA A 478 -11.47 2.31 -33.20
N LEU A 479 -11.89 1.17 -32.63
CA LEU A 479 -13.09 0.45 -33.05
C LEU A 479 -14.36 1.29 -32.89
N ALA A 480 -14.55 1.92 -31.72
CA ALA A 480 -15.71 2.78 -31.47
C ALA A 480 -15.75 4.01 -32.38
N ARG A 481 -14.60 4.63 -32.66
CA ARG A 481 -14.49 5.75 -33.61
C ARG A 481 -14.87 5.34 -35.04
N ARG A 482 -14.37 4.19 -35.51
CA ARG A 482 -14.74 3.66 -36.84
C ARG A 482 -16.23 3.36 -36.95
N ALA A 483 -16.83 2.81 -35.90
CA ALA A 483 -18.25 2.48 -35.86
C ALA A 483 -19.16 3.71 -35.64
N GLY A 484 -18.63 4.83 -35.14
CA GLY A 484 -19.42 6.00 -34.74
C GLY A 484 -20.32 5.76 -33.52
N ARG A 485 -20.12 4.66 -32.78
CA ARG A 485 -20.92 4.22 -31.64
C ARG A 485 -20.12 3.31 -30.72
N HIS A 486 -20.64 3.01 -29.52
CA HIS A 486 -20.08 1.94 -28.70
C HIS A 486 -20.19 0.60 -29.43
N VAL A 487 -19.18 -0.25 -29.23
CA VAL A 487 -19.08 -1.56 -29.90
C VAL A 487 -19.32 -2.66 -28.86
N THR A 488 -20.04 -3.72 -29.22
CA THR A 488 -20.16 -4.88 -28.33
C THR A 488 -18.83 -5.61 -28.24
N ALA A 489 -18.55 -6.30 -27.12
CA ALA A 489 -17.35 -7.13 -27.02
C ALA A 489 -17.26 -8.17 -28.16
N GLY A 490 -18.39 -8.79 -28.52
CA GLY A 490 -18.43 -9.77 -29.60
C GLY A 490 -18.20 -9.18 -31.00
N ASP A 491 -18.65 -7.94 -31.26
CA ASP A 491 -18.33 -7.24 -32.52
C ASP A 491 -16.85 -6.88 -32.58
N ALA A 492 -16.28 -6.40 -31.47
CA ALA A 492 -14.86 -6.11 -31.37
C ALA A 492 -14.02 -7.37 -31.61
N GLU A 493 -14.35 -8.48 -30.94
CA GLU A 493 -13.71 -9.79 -31.13
C GLU A 493 -13.79 -10.26 -32.59
N ARG A 494 -14.95 -10.16 -33.24
CA ARG A 494 -15.10 -10.53 -34.66
C ARG A 494 -14.25 -9.67 -35.59
N SER A 495 -14.22 -8.35 -35.36
CA SER A 495 -13.40 -7.43 -36.15
C SER A 495 -11.92 -7.76 -36.02
N ILE A 496 -11.44 -7.98 -34.79
CA ILE A 496 -10.04 -8.31 -34.51
C ILE A 496 -9.68 -9.68 -35.07
N THR A 497 -10.54 -10.69 -34.90
CA THR A 497 -10.31 -12.05 -35.44
C THR A 497 -10.13 -12.02 -36.96
N THR A 498 -10.93 -11.20 -37.65
CA THR A 498 -10.80 -11.02 -39.11
C THR A 498 -9.47 -10.36 -39.48
N GLU A 499 -8.98 -9.41 -38.67
CA GLU A 499 -7.69 -8.73 -38.89
C GLU A 499 -6.47 -9.59 -38.54
N LEU A 500 -6.58 -10.50 -37.57
CA LEU A 500 -5.49 -11.38 -37.13
C LEU A 500 -5.34 -12.62 -38.02
N GLY A 501 -6.43 -13.10 -38.63
CA GLY A 501 -6.45 -14.33 -39.43
C GLY A 501 -6.36 -15.61 -38.58
N ASP A 502 -6.18 -16.75 -39.25
CA ASP A 502 -6.08 -18.06 -38.58
C ASP A 502 -4.70 -18.24 -37.93
N GLY A 503 -4.69 -18.46 -36.62
CA GLY A 503 -3.48 -18.77 -35.84
C GLY A 503 -3.08 -20.25 -35.91
N SER A 504 -1.87 -20.55 -35.46
CA SER A 504 -1.45 -21.96 -35.26
C SER A 504 -2.23 -22.59 -34.11
N PRO A 505 -2.56 -23.89 -34.17
CA PRO A 505 -3.22 -24.58 -33.06
C PRO A 505 -2.35 -24.54 -31.80
N ALA A 506 -2.89 -24.01 -30.71
CA ALA A 506 -2.26 -24.03 -29.39
C ALA A 506 -3.09 -24.90 -28.44
N SER A 507 -2.43 -25.67 -27.58
CA SER A 507 -3.11 -26.50 -26.57
C SER A 507 -3.64 -25.65 -25.41
N HIS A 508 -3.11 -24.45 -25.21
CA HIS A 508 -3.48 -23.53 -24.15
C HIS A 508 -3.61 -22.08 -24.65
N VAL A 509 -4.53 -21.30 -24.06
CA VAL A 509 -4.76 -19.89 -24.43
C VAL A 509 -3.52 -19.01 -24.21
N TRP A 510 -2.78 -19.25 -23.12
CA TRP A 510 -1.55 -18.51 -22.84
C TRP A 510 -0.47 -18.80 -23.89
N ASP A 511 -0.41 -20.03 -24.41
CA ASP A 511 0.58 -20.44 -25.41
C ASP A 511 0.33 -19.72 -26.74
N ALA A 512 -0.93 -19.60 -27.15
CA ALA A 512 -1.33 -18.79 -28.28
C ALA A 512 -0.97 -17.30 -28.09
N LEU A 513 -1.23 -16.73 -26.91
CA LEU A 513 -0.95 -15.32 -26.63
C LEU A 513 0.55 -15.01 -26.71
N PHE A 514 1.38 -15.82 -26.03
CA PHE A 514 2.82 -15.56 -26.00
C PHE A 514 3.50 -15.90 -27.34
N SER A 515 2.95 -16.83 -28.12
CA SER A 515 3.45 -17.12 -29.47
C SER A 515 3.17 -16.00 -30.48
N TRP A 516 2.31 -15.04 -30.17
CA TRP A 516 2.00 -13.94 -31.07
C TRP A 516 3.16 -12.92 -31.17
N PRO A 517 3.53 -12.46 -32.39
CA PRO A 517 4.62 -11.49 -32.56
C PRO A 517 4.33 -10.15 -31.85
N GLY A 518 5.35 -9.60 -31.18
CA GLY A 518 5.25 -8.31 -30.49
C GLY A 518 4.92 -8.40 -29.00
N ALA A 519 4.82 -9.62 -28.44
CA ALA A 519 4.74 -9.86 -27.00
C ALA A 519 6.08 -9.63 -26.28
N PHE A 520 7.20 -9.67 -27.01
CA PHE A 520 8.57 -9.58 -26.50
C PHE A 520 9.43 -8.64 -27.37
N PRO A 521 10.51 -8.05 -26.82
CA PRO A 521 11.52 -7.34 -27.60
C PRO A 521 12.09 -8.22 -28.73
N SER A 522 12.48 -7.59 -29.84
CA SER A 522 12.99 -8.30 -31.02
C SER A 522 14.23 -9.13 -30.69
N GLY A 523 14.16 -10.45 -30.90
CA GLY A 523 15.30 -11.38 -30.76
C GLY A 523 15.06 -12.52 -29.79
N GLU A 524 14.07 -12.41 -28.90
CA GLU A 524 13.76 -13.46 -27.92
C GLU A 524 12.57 -14.31 -28.38
N ARG A 525 12.74 -15.63 -28.46
CA ARG A 525 11.63 -16.56 -28.65
C ARG A 525 11.14 -17.05 -27.30
N VAL A 526 9.83 -16.95 -27.07
CA VAL A 526 9.16 -17.38 -25.84
C VAL A 526 9.53 -18.79 -25.43
N ARG A 527 9.57 -19.71 -26.41
CA ARG A 527 9.92 -21.10 -26.15
C ARG A 527 11.33 -21.24 -25.58
N ASP A 528 12.27 -20.43 -26.05
CA ASP A 528 13.66 -20.46 -25.62
C ASP A 528 13.82 -19.85 -24.22
N LEU A 529 13.08 -18.78 -23.89
CA LEU A 529 13.05 -18.19 -22.55
C LEU A 529 12.35 -19.08 -21.51
N VAL A 530 11.23 -19.69 -21.89
CA VAL A 530 10.47 -20.61 -21.03
C VAL A 530 11.26 -21.92 -20.85
N SER A 531 11.90 -22.43 -21.90
CA SER A 531 12.81 -23.59 -21.79
C SER A 531 14.06 -23.27 -20.97
N ALA A 532 14.67 -22.09 -21.11
CA ALA A 532 15.81 -21.67 -20.28
C ALA A 532 15.43 -21.50 -18.80
N ALA A 533 14.19 -21.08 -18.51
CA ALA A 533 13.67 -21.02 -17.13
C ALA A 533 13.29 -22.40 -16.54
N MET A 534 13.15 -23.42 -17.39
CA MET A 534 12.84 -24.80 -17.01
C MET A 534 14.08 -25.69 -16.86
N ASP A 535 15.25 -25.25 -17.34
CA ASP A 535 16.49 -26.01 -17.27
C ASP A 535 17.22 -25.67 -15.95
N PRO A 536 17.30 -26.61 -14.99
CA PRO A 536 18.02 -26.36 -13.75
C PRO A 536 19.51 -26.49 -14.04
N MET A 537 20.19 -25.36 -14.21
CA MET A 537 21.62 -25.31 -13.88
C MET A 537 21.82 -25.10 -12.39
#